data_AF-A0AAD4IPD2-F1
#
_entry.id   AF-A0AAD4IPD2-F1
#
_cell.length_a   1.000
_cell.length_b   1.000
_cell.length_c   1.000
_cell.angle_alpha   90.00
_cell.angle_beta   90.00
_cell.angle_gamma   90.00
#
_symmetry.space_group_name_H-M   'P 1'
#
loop_
_entity.id
_entity.type
_entity.pdbx_description
1 polymer ?
#
loop_
_entity_poly.entity_id
_entity_poly.type
_entity_poly.pdbx_seq_one_letter_code
_entity_poly.pdbx_strand_id
1 'polypeptide(L)'
;MIQRRVHWPLPDTYLWGVNFGFFFTTRFSELMIHKPGEGFLSSLLATLLKPLRWAMSKFVESYIRWELPLRKYGMIPKESFLRELSSCQIFMLSETFYDKIENGNIVLKKSRNLSFCKQGLIINGREDDPIGIKHKQPDI
;
A
#
# COMPACT_ATOMS: atom_id res chain seq x y z
N MET A 1 -9.04 -1.50 -12.13
CA MET A 1 -8.01 -2.10 -11.24
C MET A 1 -8.69 -3.07 -10.29
N ILE A 2 -8.15 -4.28 -10.14
CA ILE A 2 -8.70 -5.31 -9.25
C ILE A 2 -7.82 -5.42 -8.01
N GLN A 3 -8.41 -5.30 -6.83
CA GLN A 3 -7.70 -5.36 -5.56
C GLN A 3 -8.12 -6.62 -4.79
N ARG A 4 -7.17 -7.54 -4.58
CA ARG A 4 -7.35 -8.70 -3.71
C ARG A 4 -7.18 -8.34 -2.24
N ARG A 5 -6.12 -7.59 -1.96
CA ARG A 5 -5.85 -6.92 -0.69
C ARG A 5 -5.61 -5.44 -0.97
N VAL A 6 -5.90 -4.64 0.05
CA VAL A 6 -5.65 -3.21 0.03
C VAL A 6 -4.36 -3.00 0.82
N HIS A 7 -3.41 -2.31 0.20
CA HIS A 7 -2.11 -1.99 0.77
C HIS A 7 -1.97 -0.48 0.98
N TRP A 8 -1.04 -0.07 1.83
CA TRP A 8 -0.74 1.33 2.12
C TRP A 8 -0.08 1.98 0.90
N PRO A 9 -0.72 3.01 0.30
CA PRO A 9 -0.08 3.83 -0.71
C PRO A 9 0.86 4.85 -0.06
N LEU A 10 1.99 5.10 -0.72
CA LEU A 10 2.86 6.24 -0.45
C LEU A 10 2.59 7.31 -1.52
N PRO A 11 2.04 8.49 -1.15
CA PRO A 11 1.72 9.55 -2.10
C PRO A 11 2.99 10.17 -2.72
N ASP A 12 4.00 10.41 -1.88
CA ASP A 12 5.30 10.91 -2.28
C ASP A 12 6.39 10.33 -1.35
N THR A 13 7.65 10.50 -1.75
CA THR A 13 8.85 10.15 -1.00
C THR A 13 9.01 11.04 0.23
N TYR A 14 8.33 12.18 0.31
CA TYR A 14 8.33 13.08 1.44
C TYR A 14 7.03 12.93 2.25
N LEU A 15 7.17 12.63 3.54
CA LEU A 15 6.08 12.65 4.51
C LEU A 15 6.21 13.92 5.34
N TRP A 16 5.28 14.86 5.17
CA TRP A 16 5.31 16.15 5.87
C TRP A 16 6.67 16.88 5.74
N GLY A 17 7.23 16.90 4.53
CA GLY A 17 8.52 17.55 4.25
C GLY A 17 9.76 16.78 4.75
N VAL A 18 9.60 15.64 5.44
CA VAL A 18 10.70 14.75 5.82
C VAL A 18 10.75 13.58 4.86
N ASN A 19 11.93 13.27 4.31
CA ASN A 19 12.08 12.12 3.43
C ASN A 19 11.73 10.83 4.18
N PHE A 20 10.85 10.01 3.60
CA PHE A 20 10.39 8.73 4.11
C PHE A 20 11.55 7.82 4.54
N GLY A 21 12.65 7.85 3.79
CA GLY A 21 13.84 7.07 4.08
C GLY A 21 14.44 7.35 5.45
N PHE A 22 14.32 8.57 5.99
CA PHE A 22 14.85 8.88 7.31
C PHE A 22 14.18 8.07 8.44
N PHE A 23 12.89 7.74 8.28
CA PHE A 23 12.14 7.02 9.31
C PHE A 23 12.51 5.53 9.38
N PHE A 24 12.68 4.87 8.22
CA PHE A 24 12.76 3.41 8.16
C PHE A 24 13.92 2.83 7.35
N THR A 25 14.72 3.66 6.68
CA THR A 25 15.84 3.19 5.84
C THR A 25 17.19 3.75 6.31
N THR A 26 17.33 4.05 7.60
CA THR A 26 18.59 4.53 8.20
C THR A 26 19.22 3.49 9.12
N ARG A 27 20.54 3.59 9.38
CA ARG A 27 21.22 2.75 10.37
C ARG A 27 20.60 2.84 11.77
N PHE A 28 20.06 4.01 12.13
CA PHE A 28 19.31 4.18 13.37
C PHE A 28 18.05 3.33 13.38
N SER A 29 17.31 3.28 12.27
CA SER A 29 16.11 2.44 12.16
C SER A 29 16.41 0.94 12.29
N GLU A 30 17.59 0.49 11.85
CA GLU A 30 18.03 -0.89 12.04
C GLU A 30 18.26 -1.28 13.50
N LEU A 31 18.63 -0.33 14.36
CA LEU A 31 18.80 -0.57 15.80
C LEU A 31 17.46 -0.86 16.49
N MET A 32 16.35 -0.45 15.89
CA MET A 32 15.00 -0.70 16.39
C MET A 32 14.42 -2.06 15.96
N ILE A 33 15.23 -2.90 15.30
CA ILE A 33 14.81 -4.19 14.74
C ILE A 33 15.59 -5.30 15.43
N HIS A 34 14.87 -6.34 15.89
CA HIS A 34 15.53 -7.55 16.37
C HIS A 34 16.16 -8.31 15.21
N LYS A 35 17.44 -8.66 15.35
CA LYS A 35 18.22 -9.41 14.35
C LYS A 35 18.45 -10.85 14.83
N PRO A 36 18.41 -11.86 13.94
CA PRO A 36 18.74 -13.23 14.34
C PRO A 36 20.23 -13.31 14.75
N GLY A 37 20.52 -13.86 15.92
CA GLY A 37 21.90 -13.92 16.46
C GLY A 37 22.41 -12.61 17.07
N GLU A 38 21.52 -11.69 17.43
CA GLU A 38 21.90 -10.42 18.06
C GLU A 38 22.46 -10.58 19.48
N GLY A 39 23.40 -9.70 19.86
CA GLY A 39 23.94 -9.64 21.22
C GLY A 39 22.95 -9.02 22.22
N PHE A 40 23.20 -9.24 23.51
CA PHE A 40 22.34 -8.75 24.60
C PHE A 40 22.05 -7.24 24.54
N LEU A 41 23.07 -6.42 24.30
CA LEU A 41 22.91 -4.96 24.21
C LEU A 41 22.02 -4.55 23.03
N SER A 42 22.17 -5.21 21.88
CA SER A 42 21.35 -4.94 20.70
C SER A 42 19.89 -5.31 20.95
N SER A 43 19.65 -6.45 21.61
CA SER A 43 18.29 -6.89 21.96
C SER A 43 17.62 -5.94 22.97
N LEU A 44 18.37 -5.46 23.97
CA LEU A 44 17.88 -4.47 24.93
C LEU A 44 17.52 -3.17 24.22
N LEU A 45 18.38 -2.67 23.33
CA LEU A 45 18.16 -1.44 22.58
C LEU A 45 16.94 -1.56 21.66
N ALA A 46 16.83 -2.67 20.92
CA ALA A 46 15.70 -2.94 20.05
C ALA A 46 14.38 -3.04 20.83
N THR A 47 14.41 -3.60 22.04
CA THR A 47 13.24 -3.67 22.93
C THR A 47 12.85 -2.29 23.46
N LEU A 48 13.81 -1.48 23.89
CA LEU A 48 13.57 -0.12 24.39
C LEU A 48 13.03 0.81 23.29
N LEU A 49 13.50 0.65 22.05
CA LEU A 49 13.11 1.47 20.91
C LEU A 49 11.87 0.93 20.17
N LYS A 50 11.38 -0.26 20.50
CA LYS A 50 10.15 -0.83 19.94
C LYS A 50 8.92 0.11 20.01
N PRO A 51 8.60 0.75 21.15
CA PRO A 51 7.48 1.70 21.21
C PRO A 51 7.69 2.90 20.29
N LEU A 52 8.93 3.40 20.15
CA LEU A 52 9.25 4.49 19.24
C LEU A 52 8.97 4.10 17.78
N ARG A 53 9.42 2.91 17.37
CA ARG A 53 9.14 2.36 16.03
C ARG A 53 7.63 2.22 15.77
N TRP A 54 6.88 1.75 16.76
CA TRP A 54 5.42 1.66 16.66
C TRP A 54 4.77 3.05 16.50
N ALA A 55 5.23 4.04 17.28
CA ALA A 55 4.73 5.41 17.19
C ALA A 55 5.01 6.03 15.82
N MET A 56 6.22 5.85 15.27
CA MET A 56 6.56 6.27 13.90
C MET A 56 5.62 5.64 12.88
N SER A 57 5.33 4.34 12.98
CA SER A 57 4.37 3.68 12.09
C SER A 57 2.97 4.28 12.18
N LYS A 58 2.48 4.59 13.38
CA LYS A 58 1.14 5.18 13.56
C LYS A 58 1.07 6.62 13.09
N PHE A 59 2.16 7.37 13.22
CA PHE A 59 2.29 8.69 12.65
C PHE A 59 2.14 8.64 11.12
N VAL A 60 2.88 7.75 10.44
CA VAL A 60 2.77 7.59 8.98
C VAL A 60 1.38 7.11 8.55
N GLU A 61 0.79 6.12 9.24
CA GLU A 61 -0.60 5.68 8.96
C GLU A 61 -1.60 6.84 9.05
N SER A 62 -1.45 7.69 10.06
CA SER A 62 -2.34 8.83 10.29
C SER A 62 -2.16 9.90 9.21
N TYR A 63 -0.91 10.18 8.84
CA TYR A 63 -0.58 11.13 7.79
C TYR A 63 -1.15 10.71 6.43
N ILE A 64 -0.94 9.46 6.01
CA ILE A 64 -1.48 8.95 4.74
C ILE A 64 -3.01 9.00 4.73
N ARG A 65 -3.67 8.69 5.85
CA ARG A 65 -5.14 8.79 5.97
C ARG A 65 -5.67 10.22 5.93
N TRP A 66 -4.85 11.18 6.34
CA TRP A 66 -5.19 12.60 6.30
C TRP A 66 -4.98 13.19 4.91
N GLU A 67 -3.87 12.84 4.27
CA GLU A 67 -3.50 13.33 2.93
C GLU A 67 -4.38 12.72 1.83
N LEU A 68 -4.66 11.42 1.90
CA LEU A 68 -5.37 10.70 0.84
C LEU A 68 -6.83 10.37 1.20
N PRO A 69 -7.76 10.42 0.23
CA PRO A 69 -9.17 10.08 0.42
C PRO A 69 -9.42 8.55 0.51
N LEU A 70 -8.57 7.81 1.24
CA LEU A 70 -8.66 6.34 1.38
C LEU A 70 -10.03 5.89 1.86
N ARG A 71 -10.66 6.65 2.76
CA ARG A 71 -11.99 6.34 3.30
C ARG A 71 -13.08 6.42 2.22
N LYS A 72 -13.03 7.42 1.32
CA LYS A 72 -14.00 7.63 0.23
C LYS A 72 -14.04 6.41 -0.70
N TYR A 73 -12.89 5.84 -1.01
CA TYR A 73 -12.75 4.71 -1.94
C TYR A 73 -12.65 3.34 -1.25
N GLY A 74 -12.87 3.29 0.08
CA GLY A 74 -12.75 2.05 0.85
C GLY A 74 -11.36 1.41 0.80
N MET A 75 -10.32 2.21 0.59
CA MET A 75 -8.92 1.80 0.46
C MET A 75 -8.13 1.88 1.78
N ILE A 76 -8.79 1.79 2.93
CA ILE A 76 -8.07 1.68 4.21
C ILE A 76 -7.54 0.24 4.36
N PRO A 77 -6.21 0.04 4.43
CA PRO A 77 -5.63 -1.29 4.63
C PRO A 77 -6.02 -1.85 6.00
N LYS A 78 -6.14 -3.18 6.07
CA LYS A 78 -6.40 -3.89 7.35
C LYS A 78 -5.13 -4.09 8.16
N GLU A 79 -4.00 -4.28 7.49
CA GLU A 79 -2.71 -4.50 8.11
C GLU A 79 -2.08 -3.17 8.54
N SER A 80 -1.21 -3.20 9.56
CA SER A 80 -0.46 -2.02 9.96
C SER A 80 0.56 -1.62 8.90
N PHE A 81 0.87 -0.34 8.82
CA PHE A 81 1.88 0.17 7.88
C PHE A 81 3.23 -0.52 8.12
N LEU A 82 3.61 -0.70 9.38
CA LEU A 82 4.87 -1.38 9.72
C LEU A 82 4.97 -2.80 9.16
N ARG A 83 3.86 -3.54 9.18
CA ARG A 83 3.83 -4.92 8.69
C ARG A 83 3.98 -4.93 7.17
N GLU A 84 3.25 -4.07 6.46
CA GLU A 84 3.34 -3.98 5.01
C GLU A 84 4.67 -3.42 4.51
N LEU A 85 5.25 -2.49 5.27
CA LEU A 85 6.61 -2.00 5.02
C LEU A 85 7.62 -3.15 5.15
N SER A 86 7.52 -3.95 6.22
CA SER A 86 8.44 -5.08 6.45
C SER A 86 8.30 -6.21 5.43
N SER A 87 7.12 -6.36 4.81
CA SER A 87 6.87 -7.35 3.74
C SER A 87 7.07 -6.77 2.34
N CYS A 88 7.54 -5.53 2.21
CA CYS A 88 7.69 -4.82 0.95
C CYS A 88 6.39 -4.78 0.11
N GLN A 89 5.24 -4.65 0.78
CA GLN A 89 3.91 -4.62 0.16
C GLN A 89 3.34 -3.21 -0.01
N ILE A 90 4.05 -2.19 0.44
CA ILE A 90 3.71 -0.79 0.15
C ILE A 90 3.99 -0.45 -1.31
N PHE A 91 3.32 0.56 -1.84
CA PHE A 91 3.50 1.00 -3.21
C PHE A 91 3.43 2.52 -3.35
N MET A 92 4.14 3.08 -4.31
CA MET A 92 4.07 4.49 -4.65
C MET A 92 2.79 4.77 -5.46
N LEU A 93 2.06 5.80 -5.07
CA LEU A 93 0.85 6.24 -5.73
C LEU A 93 1.16 7.36 -6.71
N SER A 94 0.55 7.32 -7.90
CA SER A 94 0.62 8.45 -8.83
C SER A 94 -0.27 9.60 -8.34
N GLU A 95 0.22 10.84 -8.46
CA GLU A 95 -0.53 12.06 -8.12
C GLU A 95 -1.93 12.09 -8.78
N THR A 96 -2.01 11.73 -10.06
CA THR A 96 -3.27 11.74 -10.84
C THR A 96 -4.17 10.52 -10.60
N PHE A 97 -3.83 9.65 -9.64
CA PHE A 97 -4.55 8.39 -9.45
C PHE A 97 -6.01 8.61 -9.03
N TYR A 98 -6.25 9.50 -8.06
CA TYR A 98 -7.60 9.76 -7.58
C TYR A 98 -8.45 10.54 -8.57
N ASP A 99 -7.87 11.48 -9.33
CA ASP A 99 -8.55 12.17 -10.42
C ASP A 99 -9.04 11.19 -11.48
N LYS A 100 -8.21 10.20 -11.82
CA LYS A 100 -8.60 9.13 -12.77
C LYS A 100 -9.70 8.23 -12.22
N ILE A 101 -9.79 8.03 -10.90
CA ILE A 101 -10.89 7.30 -10.29
C ILE A 101 -12.18 8.13 -10.36
N GLU A 102 -12.10 9.41 -10.02
CA GLU A 102 -13.26 10.32 -10.03
C GLU A 102 -13.82 10.52 -11.44
N ASN A 103 -12.95 10.64 -12.44
CA ASN A 103 -13.32 10.73 -13.86
C ASN A 103 -13.83 9.40 -14.45
N GLY A 104 -13.87 8.31 -13.67
CA GLY A 104 -14.31 7.00 -14.15
C GLY A 104 -13.31 6.25 -15.03
N ASN A 105 -12.12 6.82 -15.27
CA ASN A 105 -11.04 6.18 -16.04
C ASN A 105 -10.47 4.94 -15.31
N ILE A 106 -10.52 4.93 -13.98
CA ILE A 106 -10.10 3.79 -13.16
C ILE A 106 -11.28 3.35 -12.28
N VAL A 107 -11.84 2.17 -12.61
CA VAL A 107 -12.83 1.51 -11.75
C VAL A 107 -12.12 0.56 -10.80
N LEU A 108 -12.35 0.73 -9.49
CA LEU A 108 -11.81 -0.12 -8.44
C LEU A 108 -12.79 -1.27 -8.16
N LYS A 109 -12.33 -2.51 -8.31
CA LYS A 109 -13.12 -3.70 -7.96
C LYS A 109 -12.37 -4.54 -6.93
N LYS A 110 -13.00 -4.82 -5.79
CA LYS A 110 -12.47 -5.78 -4.80
C LYS A 110 -12.91 -7.19 -5.15
N SER A 111 -11.96 -8.11 -5.25
CA SER A 111 -12.27 -9.50 -5.57
C SER A 111 -11.16 -10.44 -5.09
N ARG A 112 -11.55 -11.62 -4.61
CA ARG A 112 -10.60 -12.70 -4.28
C ARG A 112 -10.43 -13.70 -5.42
N ASN A 113 -11.46 -13.86 -6.25
CA ASN A 113 -11.53 -14.87 -7.29
C ASN A 113 -11.65 -14.18 -8.65
N LEU A 114 -10.65 -14.41 -9.50
CA LEU A 114 -10.63 -13.94 -10.87
C LEU A 114 -10.31 -15.12 -11.79
N SER A 115 -11.07 -15.24 -12.87
CA SER A 115 -10.85 -16.22 -13.92
C SER A 115 -10.87 -15.53 -15.29
N PHE A 116 -10.24 -16.17 -16.26
CA PHE A 116 -10.16 -15.67 -17.63
C PHE A 116 -11.10 -16.48 -18.51
N CYS A 117 -11.77 -15.81 -19.46
CA CYS A 117 -12.56 -16.44 -20.51
C CYS A 117 -12.17 -15.84 -21.88
N LYS A 118 -12.64 -16.43 -22.97
CA LYS A 118 -12.32 -15.95 -24.33
C LYS A 118 -12.75 -14.48 -24.55
N GLN A 119 -13.81 -14.04 -23.88
CA GLN A 119 -14.39 -12.71 -24.01
C GLN A 119 -13.75 -11.67 -23.07
N GLY A 120 -12.96 -12.10 -22.08
CA GLY A 120 -12.31 -11.17 -21.14
C GLY A 120 -12.11 -11.76 -19.75
N LEU A 121 -12.42 -10.95 -18.72
CA LEU A 121 -12.16 -11.29 -17.33
C LEU A 121 -13.47 -11.46 -16.54
N ILE A 122 -13.57 -12.58 -15.83
CA ILE A 122 -14.66 -12.90 -14.91
C ILE A 122 -14.20 -12.60 -13.48
N ILE A 123 -14.99 -11.82 -12.75
CA ILE A 123 -14.69 -11.41 -11.38
C ILE A 123 -15.76 -12.00 -10.45
N ASN A 124 -15.34 -12.70 -9.40
CA ASN A 124 -16.21 -13.35 -8.41
C ASN A 124 -17.13 -14.46 -8.97
N GLY A 125 -16.82 -15.03 -10.14
CA GLY A 125 -17.54 -16.19 -10.68
C GLY A 125 -18.98 -15.91 -11.14
N ARG A 126 -19.39 -14.65 -11.30
CA ARG A 126 -20.62 -14.31 -12.03
C ARG A 126 -20.28 -14.30 -13.52
N GLU A 127 -20.75 -15.31 -14.24
CA GLU A 127 -20.51 -15.51 -15.68
C GLU A 127 -21.31 -14.52 -16.55
N ASP A 128 -22.19 -13.73 -15.93
CA ASP A 128 -23.29 -13.02 -16.60
C ASP A 128 -22.86 -11.71 -17.31
N ASP A 129 -21.64 -11.20 -17.07
CA ASP A 129 -21.12 -10.00 -17.75
C ASP A 129 -19.57 -9.94 -17.72
N PRO A 130 -18.87 -10.64 -18.64
CA PRO A 130 -17.42 -10.61 -18.72
C PRO A 130 -16.94 -9.19 -19.07
N ILE A 131 -15.98 -8.66 -18.31
CA ILE A 131 -15.41 -7.34 -18.61
C ILE A 131 -14.59 -7.47 -19.90
N GLY A 132 -15.20 -7.02 -21.01
CA GLY A 132 -14.57 -7.05 -22.33
C GLY A 132 -13.33 -6.18 -22.36
N ILE A 133 -12.20 -6.75 -22.79
CA ILE A 133 -10.99 -5.98 -23.09
C ILE A 133 -11.24 -5.32 -24.44
N LYS A 134 -11.74 -4.08 -24.45
CA LYS A 134 -11.79 -3.29 -25.68
C LYS A 134 -10.35 -2.98 -26.08
N HIS A 135 -9.84 -3.69 -27.08
CA HIS A 135 -8.60 -3.31 -27.75
C HIS A 135 -8.81 -1.91 -28.33
N LYS A 136 -8.17 -0.91 -27.74
CA LYS A 136 -8.06 0.41 -28.36
C LYS A 136 -7.10 0.23 -29.55
N GLN A 137 -7.65 0.16 -30.75
CA GLN A 137 -6.88 0.14 -31.99
C GLN A 137 -6.03 1.42 -32.03
N PRO A 138 -4.70 1.33 -32.25
CA PRO A 138 -3.88 2.52 -32.36
C PRO A 138 -4.33 3.32 -33.59
N ASP A 139 -4.66 4.59 -33.37
CA ASP A 139 -4.91 5.55 -34.43
C ASP A 139 -3.60 5.69 -35.24
N ILE A 140 -3.60 5.17 -36.47
CA ILE A 140 -2.55 5.40 -37.49
C ILE A 140 -2.97 6.59 -38.34
#